data_AF-A0AAV2SF44-F1
#
_entry.id   AF-A0AAV2SF44-F1
#
_cell.length_a   1.000
_cell.length_b   1.000
_cell.length_c   1.000
_cell.angle_alpha   90.00
_cell.angle_beta   90.00
_cell.angle_gamma   90.00
#
_symmetry.space_group_name_H-M   'P 1'
#
loop_
_entity.id
_entity.type
_entity.pdbx_description
1 polymer ?
#
loop_
_entity_poly.entity_id
_entity_poly.type
_entity_poly.pdbx_seq_one_letter_code
_entity_poly.pdbx_strand_id
1 'polypeptide(L)'
;MLCGNSIKNVINEKHLGHYFSSTYNQTFNLINIENLIRDMKVRTNTIVTQFRPISWKSKTILFNSQCLSLYGCQIWRLDDPKIDELCTTWKVCCRRLLNLSQRTRSRFIHHIMDTPPILDIIMYRMLNFFITGLESEDTLISNIFKNTLLASTSYMRVNINKIIAHFNIDYHDIFSLNKNVLKKTLYNMKGKKRLAV
;
A
#
# COMPACT_ATOMS: atom_id res chain seq x y z
N MET A 1 -29.76 -2.01 4.97
CA MET A 1 -30.01 -3.33 5.58
C MET A 1 -29.05 -4.33 4.95
N LEU A 2 -28.21 -4.98 5.74
CA LEU A 2 -27.58 -6.24 5.33
C LEU A 2 -28.28 -7.33 6.16
N CYS A 3 -29.03 -8.20 5.52
CA CYS A 3 -29.71 -9.34 6.16
C CYS A 3 -30.69 -9.01 7.31
N GLY A 4 -31.40 -7.89 7.26
CA GLY A 4 -32.48 -7.58 8.22
C GLY A 4 -32.05 -7.15 9.63
N ASN A 5 -30.75 -7.15 9.93
CA ASN A 5 -30.26 -6.72 11.24
C ASN A 5 -29.98 -5.22 11.29
N SER A 6 -30.34 -4.57 12.42
CA SER A 6 -30.00 -3.17 12.67
C SER A 6 -28.49 -3.03 12.87
N ILE A 7 -27.82 -2.35 11.96
CA ILE A 7 -26.38 -2.08 12.07
C ILE A 7 -26.19 -0.90 13.02
N LYS A 8 -25.43 -1.11 14.11
CA LYS A 8 -25.07 -0.03 15.03
C LYS A 8 -24.11 0.91 14.31
N ASN A 9 -24.48 2.18 14.19
CA ASN A 9 -23.56 3.19 13.70
C ASN A 9 -22.50 3.46 14.79
N VAL A 10 -21.28 3.00 14.57
CA VAL A 10 -20.15 3.14 15.50
C VAL A 10 -19.15 4.14 14.95
N ILE A 11 -18.70 5.05 15.81
CA ILE A 11 -17.74 6.10 15.43
C ILE A 11 -16.37 5.48 15.12
N ASN A 12 -15.96 4.47 15.89
CA ASN A 12 -14.71 3.76 15.69
C ASN A 12 -14.95 2.25 15.77
N GLU A 13 -14.38 1.51 14.84
CA GLU A 13 -14.40 0.05 14.84
C GLU A 13 -12.99 -0.52 14.62
N LYS A 14 -12.62 -1.52 15.42
CA LYS A 14 -11.36 -2.26 15.23
C LYS A 14 -11.63 -3.51 14.42
N HIS A 15 -11.05 -3.59 13.23
CA HIS A 15 -11.16 -4.77 12.38
C HIS A 15 -9.76 -5.24 11.95
N LEU A 16 -9.46 -6.51 12.24
CA LEU A 16 -8.15 -7.15 12.01
C LEU A 16 -6.95 -6.36 12.57
N GLY A 17 -7.14 -5.67 13.70
CA GLY A 17 -6.09 -4.86 14.33
C GLY A 17 -6.01 -3.42 13.84
N HIS A 18 -6.77 -3.04 12.81
CA HIS A 18 -6.84 -1.69 12.25
C HIS A 18 -8.07 -0.97 12.78
N TYR A 19 -7.91 0.30 13.15
CA TYR A 19 -9.03 1.15 13.58
C TYR A 19 -9.57 1.91 12.38
N PHE A 20 -10.87 1.82 12.18
CA PHE A 20 -11.65 2.57 11.21
C PHE A 20 -12.44 3.63 11.95
N SER A 21 -12.31 4.90 11.56
CA SER A 21 -13.11 6.00 12.10
C SER A 21 -14.15 6.44 11.08
N SER A 22 -15.41 6.59 11.50
CA SER A 22 -16.50 7.13 10.68
C SER A 22 -16.40 8.65 10.55
N THR A 23 -15.73 9.31 11.49
CA THR A 23 -15.50 10.75 11.47
C THR A 23 -14.12 11.05 10.88
N TYR A 24 -14.12 11.78 9.77
CA TYR A 24 -12.92 12.39 9.20
C TYR A 24 -12.64 13.68 9.95
N ASN A 25 -11.97 13.60 11.10
CA ASN A 25 -11.31 14.77 11.65
C ASN A 25 -9.93 14.87 10.98
N GLN A 26 -9.53 16.08 10.57
CA GLN A 26 -8.22 16.35 9.96
C GLN A 26 -7.02 15.84 10.80
N THR A 27 -7.24 15.53 12.07
CA THR A 27 -6.27 14.96 13.01
C THR A 27 -6.29 13.43 13.11
N PHE A 28 -7.37 12.77 12.69
CA PHE A 28 -7.52 11.31 12.73
C PHE A 28 -7.72 10.78 11.32
N ASN A 29 -6.64 10.28 10.73
CA ASN A 29 -6.72 9.49 9.52
C ASN A 29 -7.68 8.32 9.71
N LEU A 30 -8.53 8.08 8.71
CA LEU A 30 -9.54 7.02 8.67
C LEU A 30 -8.97 5.64 9.07
N ILE A 31 -7.66 5.46 8.84
CA ILE A 31 -6.84 4.36 9.33
C ILE A 31 -5.59 4.95 10.01
N ASN A 32 -5.27 4.46 11.21
CA ASN A 32 -4.10 4.91 11.96
C ASN A 32 -2.79 4.36 11.35
N ILE A 33 -2.25 5.08 10.35
CA ILE A 33 -0.95 4.79 9.71
C ILE A 33 0.19 4.86 10.74
N GLU A 34 0.07 5.66 11.80
CA GLU A 34 1.11 5.77 12.83
C GLU A 34 1.28 4.46 13.59
N ASN A 35 0.18 3.79 13.93
CA ASN A 35 0.21 2.46 14.55
C ASN A 35 0.91 1.46 13.63
N LEU A 36 0.68 1.52 12.32
CA LEU A 36 1.39 0.67 11.36
C LEU A 36 2.89 0.97 11.32
N ILE A 37 3.28 2.24 11.29
CA ILE A 37 4.69 2.68 11.33
C ILE A 37 5.37 2.15 12.60
N ARG A 38 4.70 2.31 13.75
CA ARG A 38 5.18 1.81 15.04
C ARG A 38 5.30 0.30 15.05
N ASP A 39 4.27 -0.41 14.61
CA ASP A 39 4.25 -1.87 14.53
C ASP A 39 5.36 -2.41 13.61
N MET A 40 5.60 -1.76 12.47
CA MET A 40 6.69 -2.13 11.56
C MET A 40 8.06 -2.01 12.25
N LYS A 41 8.31 -0.93 13.00
CA LYS A 41 9.55 -0.75 13.77
C LYS A 41 9.70 -1.85 14.83
N VAL A 42 8.64 -2.12 15.59
CA VAL A 42 8.63 -3.16 16.64
C VAL A 42 8.90 -4.54 16.06
N ARG A 43 8.15 -4.95 15.03
CA ARG A 43 8.31 -6.26 14.38
C ARG A 43 9.68 -6.42 13.75
N THR A 44 10.22 -5.37 13.13
CA THR A 44 11.60 -5.40 12.59
C THR A 44 12.62 -5.67 13.70
N ASN A 45 12.49 -4.99 14.84
CA ASN A 45 13.39 -5.20 15.98
C ASN A 45 13.27 -6.63 16.49
N THR A 46 12.05 -7.15 16.65
CA THR A 46 11.79 -8.55 17.03
C THR A 46 12.46 -9.52 16.05
N ILE A 47 12.33 -9.29 14.74
CA ILE A 47 12.95 -10.16 13.73
C ILE A 47 14.48 -10.15 13.86
N VAL A 48 15.08 -8.97 14.01
CA VAL A 48 16.54 -8.81 14.11
C VAL A 48 17.09 -9.44 15.39
N THR A 49 16.40 -9.31 16.53
CA THR A 49 16.86 -9.83 17.82
C THR A 49 16.63 -11.32 17.96
N GLN A 50 15.40 -11.80 17.70
CA GLN A 50 15.03 -13.20 17.93
C GLN A 50 15.59 -14.13 16.84
N PHE A 51 15.66 -13.67 15.59
CA PHE A 51 16.14 -14.48 14.47
C PHE A 51 17.56 -14.09 14.05
N ARG A 52 18.38 -13.57 14.97
CA ARG A 52 19.77 -13.16 14.70
C ARG A 52 20.59 -14.20 13.92
N PRO A 53 20.61 -15.52 14.25
CA PRO A 53 21.45 -16.50 13.56
C PRO A 53 20.95 -16.86 12.15
N ILE A 54 19.75 -16.45 11.77
CA ILE A 54 19.15 -16.79 10.48
C ILE A 54 19.74 -15.94 9.36
N SER A 55 19.82 -16.54 8.15
CA SER A 55 20.20 -15.84 6.92
C SER A 55 19.37 -14.57 6.69
N TRP A 56 19.98 -13.57 6.05
CA TRP A 56 19.29 -12.32 5.71
C TRP A 56 18.08 -12.58 4.80
N LYS A 57 18.16 -13.56 3.91
CA LYS A 57 17.10 -13.90 2.95
C LYS A 57 15.83 -14.37 3.66
N SER A 58 15.98 -15.23 4.67
CA SER A 58 14.84 -15.70 5.47
C SER A 58 14.29 -14.59 6.39
N LYS A 59 15.15 -13.70 6.92
CA LYS A 59 14.70 -12.48 7.63
C LYS A 59 13.86 -11.58 6.73
N THR A 60 14.26 -11.40 5.46
CA THR A 60 13.49 -10.66 4.46
C THR A 60 12.12 -11.29 4.21
N ILE A 61 12.04 -12.62 4.08
CA ILE A 61 10.76 -13.33 3.94
C ILE A 61 9.86 -13.09 5.15
N LEU A 62 10.39 -13.23 6.38
CA LEU A 62 9.65 -12.97 7.61
C LEU A 62 9.18 -11.52 7.69
N PHE A 63 10.06 -10.57 7.37
CA PHE A 63 9.73 -9.15 7.35
C PHE A 63 8.62 -8.85 6.35
N ASN A 64 8.69 -9.38 5.13
CA ASN A 64 7.63 -9.18 4.14
C ASN A 64 6.30 -9.76 4.60
N SER A 65 6.31 -10.96 5.18
CA SER A 65 5.10 -11.60 5.69
C SER A 65 4.47 -10.83 6.86
N GLN A 66 5.28 -10.27 7.76
CA GLN A 66 4.78 -9.68 9.01
C GLN A 66 4.57 -8.17 8.93
N CYS A 67 5.35 -7.44 8.12
CA CYS A 67 5.32 -5.99 8.05
C CYS A 67 4.61 -5.44 6.80
N LEU A 68 4.41 -6.26 5.75
CA LEU A 68 3.77 -5.82 4.50
C LEU A 68 2.35 -6.37 4.31
N SER A 69 1.66 -6.71 5.40
CA SER A 69 0.23 -7.07 5.36
C SER A 69 -0.63 -5.90 4.86
N LEU A 70 -0.27 -4.64 5.21
CA LEU A 70 -0.84 -3.37 4.73
C LEU A 70 -2.37 -3.42 4.54
N TYR A 71 -3.09 -3.95 5.53
CA TYR A 71 -4.54 -4.10 5.42
C TYR A 71 -5.21 -2.73 5.35
N GLY A 72 -6.16 -2.58 4.44
CA GLY A 72 -6.88 -1.32 4.22
C GLY A 72 -6.08 -0.26 3.47
N CYS A 73 -4.87 -0.56 2.98
CA CYS A 73 -4.09 0.43 2.23
C CYS A 73 -4.78 0.89 0.93
N GLN A 74 -5.73 0.10 0.42
CA GLN A 74 -6.53 0.46 -0.75
C GLN A 74 -7.40 1.73 -0.57
N ILE A 75 -7.69 2.13 0.67
CA ILE A 75 -8.53 3.31 0.98
C ILE A 75 -7.75 4.48 1.59
N TRP A 76 -6.41 4.40 1.65
CA TRP A 76 -5.60 5.49 2.17
C TRP A 76 -5.61 6.71 1.24
N ARG A 77 -5.16 7.84 1.77
CA ARG A 77 -4.86 9.04 1.00
C ARG A 77 -3.38 9.02 0.64
N LEU A 78 -3.05 8.93 -0.65
CA LEU A 78 -1.64 8.89 -1.10
C LEU A 78 -0.94 10.25 -0.97
N ASP A 79 -1.68 11.33 -0.79
CA ASP A 79 -1.19 12.68 -0.54
C ASP A 79 -0.92 12.97 0.94
N ASP A 80 -1.21 12.01 1.83
CA ASP A 80 -0.96 12.14 3.26
C ASP A 80 0.56 12.06 3.57
N PRO A 81 1.15 13.03 4.31
CA PRO A 81 2.55 13.01 4.69
C PRO A 81 2.97 11.76 5.49
N LYS A 82 2.03 11.09 6.16
CA LYS A 82 2.28 9.83 6.87
C LYS A 82 2.64 8.68 5.92
N ILE A 83 2.25 8.75 4.65
CA ILE A 83 2.68 7.78 3.64
C ILE A 83 4.19 7.95 3.34
N ASP A 84 4.68 9.18 3.29
CA ASP A 84 6.11 9.45 3.11
C ASP A 84 6.92 9.03 4.34
N GLU A 85 6.36 9.24 5.54
CA GLU A 85 6.92 8.75 6.81
C GLU A 85 7.01 7.21 6.82
N LEU A 86 5.96 6.53 6.36
CA LEU A 86 5.92 5.07 6.22
C LEU A 86 6.98 4.58 5.21
N CYS A 87 7.10 5.24 4.06
CA CYS A 87 8.10 4.91 3.05
C CYS A 87 9.54 5.06 3.59
N THR A 88 9.78 6.11 4.37
CA THR A 88 11.07 6.36 5.01
C THR A 88 11.35 5.33 6.10
N THR A 89 10.37 5.03 6.95
CA THR A 89 10.46 4.01 7.99
C THR A 89 10.75 2.63 7.40
N TRP A 90 10.07 2.25 6.32
CA TRP A 90 10.31 0.99 5.64
C TRP A 90 11.77 0.86 5.19
N LYS A 91 12.35 1.91 4.56
CA LYS A 91 13.76 1.92 4.15
C LYS A 91 14.70 1.78 5.35
N VAL A 92 14.42 2.45 6.46
CA VAL A 92 15.21 2.34 7.71
C VAL A 92 15.14 0.92 8.26
N CYS A 93 13.95 0.33 8.31
CA CYS A 93 13.75 -1.04 8.78
C CYS A 93 14.49 -2.05 7.90
N CYS A 94 14.43 -1.91 6.57
CA CYS A 94 15.15 -2.77 5.64
C CYS A 94 16.67 -2.67 5.84
N ARG A 95 17.22 -1.46 6.01
CA ARG A 95 18.66 -1.29 6.31
C ARG A 95 19.04 -2.00 7.60
N ARG A 96 18.25 -1.85 8.65
CA ARG A 96 18.49 -2.51 9.94
C ARG A 96 18.43 -4.04 9.81
N LEU A 97 17.42 -4.56 9.10
CA LEU A 97 17.24 -5.99 8.86
C LEU A 97 18.45 -6.62 8.15
N LEU A 98 18.96 -5.91 7.15
CA LEU A 98 20.08 -6.33 6.31
C LEU A 98 21.46 -5.94 6.87
N ASN A 99 21.51 -5.27 8.04
CA ASN A 99 22.72 -4.70 8.63
C ASN A 99 23.51 -3.79 7.67
N LEU A 100 22.79 -2.96 6.89
CA LEU A 100 23.37 -2.02 5.95
C LEU A 100 23.69 -0.68 6.60
N SER A 101 24.76 -0.03 6.14
CA SER A 101 25.08 1.35 6.53
C SER A 101 23.96 2.31 6.15
N GLN A 102 23.73 3.34 6.98
CA GLN A 102 22.78 4.40 6.69
C GLN A 102 23.12 5.18 5.41
N ARG A 103 24.39 5.19 5.00
CA ARG A 103 24.86 5.81 3.75
C ARG A 103 24.49 5.02 2.49
N THR A 104 23.98 3.79 2.64
CA THR A 104 23.58 2.96 1.50
C THR A 104 22.46 3.64 0.71
N ARG A 105 22.68 3.82 -0.60
CA ARG A 105 21.71 4.48 -1.48
C ARG A 105 20.38 3.74 -1.45
N SER A 106 19.30 4.47 -1.14
CA SER A 106 17.94 3.89 -0.98
C SER A 106 17.45 3.13 -2.22
N ARG A 107 17.92 3.50 -3.41
CA ARG A 107 17.58 2.84 -4.67
C ARG A 107 17.99 1.37 -4.75
N PHE A 108 18.93 0.91 -3.93
CA PHE A 108 19.36 -0.50 -3.97
C PHE A 108 18.62 -1.39 -2.98
N ILE A 109 17.93 -0.80 -1.99
CA ILE A 109 17.27 -1.54 -0.91
C ILE A 109 16.25 -2.54 -1.45
N HIS A 110 15.40 -2.09 -2.39
CA HIS A 110 14.33 -2.91 -2.94
C HIS A 110 14.87 -4.10 -3.76
N HIS A 111 16.01 -3.94 -4.43
CA HIS A 111 16.69 -5.03 -5.14
C HIS A 111 17.27 -6.06 -4.17
N ILE A 112 17.91 -5.60 -3.08
CA ILE A 112 18.49 -6.51 -2.08
C ILE A 112 17.38 -7.26 -1.35
N MET A 113 16.29 -6.56 -1.00
CA MET A 113 15.12 -7.16 -0.36
C MET A 113 14.28 -8.05 -1.30
N ASP A 114 14.59 -8.11 -2.61
CA ASP A 114 13.75 -8.74 -3.63
C ASP A 114 12.25 -8.37 -3.49
N THR A 115 12.01 -7.12 -3.11
CA THR A 115 10.68 -6.62 -2.74
C THR A 115 10.53 -5.21 -3.29
N PRO A 116 9.46 -4.91 -4.04
CA PRO A 116 9.26 -3.57 -4.57
C PRO A 116 9.14 -2.54 -3.44
N PRO A 117 9.45 -1.27 -3.71
CA PRO A 117 9.20 -0.18 -2.77
C PRO A 117 7.79 -0.24 -2.19
N ILE A 118 7.66 0.03 -0.89
CA ILE A 118 6.37 -0.05 -0.19
C ILE A 118 5.29 0.83 -0.84
N LEU A 119 5.66 1.99 -1.38
CA LEU A 119 4.73 2.87 -2.10
C LEU A 119 4.11 2.16 -3.32
N ASP A 120 4.93 1.45 -4.09
CA ASP A 120 4.49 0.73 -5.29
C ASP A 120 3.55 -0.41 -4.90
N ILE A 121 3.80 -1.08 -3.76
CA ILE A 121 2.90 -2.11 -3.21
C ILE A 121 1.53 -1.51 -2.86
N ILE A 122 1.52 -0.36 -2.18
CA ILE A 122 0.29 0.34 -1.80
C ILE A 122 -0.49 0.75 -3.05
N MET A 123 0.18 1.44 -3.98
CA MET A 123 -0.41 1.90 -5.24
C MET A 123 -0.99 0.76 -6.06
N TYR A 124 -0.28 -0.38 -6.16
CA TYR A 124 -0.78 -1.55 -6.86
C TYR A 124 -2.03 -2.13 -6.20
N ARG A 125 -2.05 -2.26 -4.87
CA ARG A 125 -3.22 -2.79 -4.16
C ARG A 125 -4.43 -1.87 -4.30
N MET A 126 -4.22 -0.56 -4.26
CA MET A 126 -5.26 0.44 -4.55
C MET A 126 -5.82 0.27 -5.96
N LEU A 127 -4.95 0.20 -6.96
CA LEU A 127 -5.36 0.07 -8.35
C LEU A 127 -6.09 -1.26 -8.61
N ASN A 128 -5.59 -2.36 -8.05
CA ASN A 128 -6.24 -3.66 -8.17
C ASN A 128 -7.62 -3.70 -7.47
N PHE A 129 -7.75 -3.07 -6.31
CA PHE A 129 -9.05 -2.89 -5.64
C PHE A 129 -10.01 -2.10 -6.53
N PHE A 130 -9.52 -1.01 -7.12
CA PHE A 130 -10.30 -0.13 -7.97
C PHE A 130 -10.80 -0.83 -9.24
N ILE A 131 -9.93 -1.54 -9.96
CA ILE A 131 -10.30 -2.32 -11.16
C ILE A 131 -11.27 -3.44 -10.80
N THR A 132 -11.04 -4.15 -9.69
CA THR A 132 -11.97 -5.20 -9.25
C THR A 132 -13.36 -4.62 -8.94
N GLY A 133 -13.42 -3.39 -8.42
CA GLY A 133 -14.67 -2.65 -8.22
C GLY A 133 -15.36 -2.27 -9.52
N LEU A 134 -14.62 -1.84 -10.54
CA LEU A 134 -15.16 -1.55 -11.88
C LEU A 134 -15.70 -2.79 -12.59
N GLU A 135 -14.96 -3.91 -12.51
CA GLU A 135 -15.27 -5.21 -13.11
C GLU A 135 -16.32 -6.01 -12.32
N SER A 136 -16.85 -5.47 -11.21
CA SER A 136 -17.86 -6.14 -10.39
C SER A 136 -19.13 -6.42 -11.20
N GLU A 137 -19.67 -7.65 -11.08
CA GLU A 137 -20.95 -8.05 -11.69
C GLU A 137 -22.13 -7.26 -11.11
N ASP A 138 -22.04 -6.87 -9.84
CA ASP A 138 -23.03 -6.00 -9.22
C ASP A 138 -22.95 -4.59 -9.83
N THR A 139 -24.01 -4.23 -10.56
CA THR A 139 -24.15 -2.93 -11.23
C THR A 139 -24.08 -1.75 -10.25
N LEU A 140 -24.54 -1.90 -9.02
CA LEU A 140 -24.46 -0.84 -8.00
C LEU A 140 -23.01 -0.57 -7.63
N ILE A 141 -22.25 -1.63 -7.35
CA ILE A 141 -20.83 -1.53 -7.03
C ILE A 141 -20.07 -0.93 -8.22
N SER A 142 -20.24 -1.49 -9.42
CA SER A 142 -19.57 -0.97 -10.63
C SER A 142 -19.87 0.52 -10.85
N ASN A 143 -21.13 0.93 -10.66
CA ASN A 143 -21.55 2.32 -10.81
C ASN A 143 -20.94 3.24 -9.73
N ILE A 144 -20.79 2.78 -8.48
CA ILE A 144 -20.10 3.54 -7.43
C ILE A 144 -18.65 3.84 -7.86
N PHE A 145 -17.91 2.84 -8.35
CA PHE A 145 -16.52 3.04 -8.78
C PHE A 145 -16.42 3.94 -10.02
N LYS A 146 -17.33 3.80 -11.00
CA LYS A 146 -17.42 4.71 -12.16
C LYS A 146 -17.71 6.16 -11.73
N ASN A 147 -18.70 6.37 -10.87
CA ASN A 147 -19.06 7.68 -10.36
C ASN A 147 -17.92 8.31 -9.55
N THR A 148 -17.14 7.49 -8.84
CA THR A 148 -16.00 7.95 -8.05
C THR A 148 -14.88 8.54 -8.92
N LEU A 149 -14.69 8.05 -10.16
CA LEU A 149 -13.76 8.66 -11.14
C LEU A 149 -14.24 9.99 -11.66
N LEU A 150 -15.55 10.12 -11.87
CA LEU A 150 -16.16 11.34 -12.37
C LEU A 150 -16.16 12.43 -11.30
N ALA A 151 -16.33 12.07 -10.03
CA ALA A 151 -16.27 12.99 -8.89
C ALA A 151 -14.87 13.62 -8.75
N SER A 152 -14.76 14.91 -9.06
CA SER A 152 -13.49 15.67 -9.00
C SER A 152 -12.93 15.82 -7.59
N THR A 153 -13.78 15.77 -6.57
CA THR A 153 -13.41 15.95 -5.16
C THR A 153 -13.08 14.64 -4.44
N SER A 154 -13.21 13.49 -5.10
CA SER A 154 -12.95 12.19 -4.44
C SER A 154 -11.45 11.96 -4.24
N TYR A 155 -11.05 11.58 -3.04
CA TYR A 155 -9.66 11.21 -2.75
C TYR A 155 -9.20 10.01 -3.59
N MET A 156 -10.14 9.14 -3.97
CA MET A 156 -9.86 7.99 -4.82
C MET A 156 -9.44 8.45 -6.23
N ARG A 157 -10.10 9.45 -6.81
CA ARG A 157 -9.68 10.02 -8.10
C ARG A 157 -8.27 10.61 -8.00
N VAL A 158 -7.98 11.36 -6.94
CA VAL A 158 -6.64 11.92 -6.68
C VAL A 158 -5.58 10.81 -6.59
N ASN A 159 -5.87 9.75 -5.84
CA ASN A 159 -4.99 8.59 -5.73
C ASN A 159 -4.75 7.93 -7.09
N ILE A 160 -5.82 7.67 -7.85
CA ILE A 160 -5.73 7.04 -9.17
C ILE A 160 -4.89 7.90 -10.12
N ASN A 161 -5.12 9.22 -10.18
CA ASN A 161 -4.29 10.14 -10.96
C ASN A 161 -2.81 10.08 -10.57
N LYS A 162 -2.51 10.03 -9.27
CA LYS A 162 -1.13 9.89 -8.77
C LYS A 162 -0.52 8.55 -9.17
N ILE A 163 -1.28 7.47 -9.13
CA ILE A 163 -0.86 6.13 -9.54
C ILE A 163 -0.55 6.06 -11.04
N ILE A 164 -1.45 6.60 -11.87
CA ILE A 164 -1.31 6.67 -13.33
C ILE A 164 -0.05 7.45 -13.69
N ALA A 165 0.15 8.63 -13.10
CA ALA A 165 1.33 9.45 -13.32
C ALA A 165 2.62 8.73 -12.87
N HIS A 166 2.58 8.04 -11.72
CA HIS A 166 3.73 7.30 -11.20
C HIS A 166 4.14 6.12 -12.09
N PHE A 167 3.16 5.40 -12.64
CA PHE A 167 3.41 4.25 -13.50
C PHE A 167 3.45 4.57 -15.00
N ASN A 168 3.22 5.83 -15.38
CA ASN A 168 3.14 6.29 -16.76
C ASN A 168 2.16 5.43 -17.60
N ILE A 169 0.97 5.21 -17.04
CA ILE A 169 -0.14 4.52 -17.68
C ILE A 169 -1.02 5.58 -18.38
N ASP A 170 -1.67 5.27 -19.48
CA ASP A 170 -2.67 6.19 -20.04
C ASP A 170 -3.98 6.08 -19.24
N TYR A 171 -4.69 7.20 -19.06
CA TYR A 171 -5.97 7.21 -18.38
C TYR A 171 -7.01 6.33 -19.08
N HIS A 172 -7.01 6.34 -20.42
CA HIS A 172 -7.91 5.49 -21.22
C HIS A 172 -7.66 4.01 -21.00
N ASP A 173 -6.40 3.64 -20.74
CA ASP A 173 -6.03 2.25 -20.51
C ASP A 173 -6.66 1.70 -19.23
N ILE A 174 -7.04 2.53 -18.24
CA ILE A 174 -7.62 2.07 -16.97
C ILE A 174 -8.87 1.23 -17.16
N PHE A 175 -9.71 1.61 -18.12
CA PHE A 175 -10.93 0.86 -18.43
C PHE A 175 -10.66 -0.45 -19.16
N SER A 176 -9.47 -0.58 -19.74
CA SER A 176 -8.98 -1.80 -20.40
C SER A 176 -7.95 -2.58 -19.56
N LEU A 177 -7.54 -2.04 -18.41
CA LEU A 177 -6.48 -2.57 -17.57
C LEU A 177 -6.97 -3.83 -16.87
N ASN A 178 -6.55 -4.96 -17.41
CA ASN A 178 -6.70 -6.27 -16.80
C ASN A 178 -5.63 -6.49 -15.70
N LYS A 179 -5.97 -7.24 -14.64
CA LYS A 179 -5.06 -7.69 -13.54
C LYS A 179 -3.69 -8.22 -14.03
N ASN A 180 -3.66 -8.94 -15.14
CA ASN A 180 -2.47 -9.49 -15.78
C ASN A 180 -1.58 -8.41 -16.39
N VAL A 181 -2.16 -7.33 -16.93
CA VAL A 181 -1.40 -6.19 -17.47
C VAL A 181 -0.70 -5.47 -16.33
N LEU A 182 -1.41 -5.24 -15.21
CA LEU A 182 -0.83 -4.64 -14.00
C LEU A 182 0.31 -5.45 -13.40
N LYS A 183 0.13 -6.77 -13.34
CA LYS A 183 1.22 -7.67 -12.91
C LYS A 183 2.42 -7.50 -13.82
N LYS A 184 2.24 -7.49 -15.15
CA LYS A 184 3.35 -7.28 -16.11
C LYS A 184 4.03 -5.93 -15.92
N THR A 185 3.31 -4.84 -15.69
CA THR A 185 3.93 -3.52 -15.41
C THR A 185 4.78 -3.56 -14.14
N LEU A 186 4.32 -4.21 -13.07
CA LEU A 186 5.11 -4.43 -11.85
C LEU A 186 6.33 -5.34 -12.04
N TYR A 187 6.19 -6.45 -12.78
CA TYR A 187 7.32 -7.32 -13.08
C TYR A 187 8.35 -6.61 -13.96
N ASN A 188 7.93 -5.80 -14.92
CA ASN A 188 8.81 -4.97 -15.73
C ASN A 188 9.53 -3.90 -14.89
N MET A 189 8.96 -3.47 -13.76
CA MET A 189 9.65 -2.62 -12.78
C MET A 189 10.71 -3.38 -11.95
N LYS A 190 10.54 -4.69 -11.73
CA LYS A 190 11.63 -5.54 -11.19
C LYS A 190 12.83 -5.62 -12.16
N GLY A 191 12.58 -5.46 -13.46
CA GLY A 191 13.57 -5.61 -14.54
C GLY A 191 14.07 -4.32 -15.19
N LYS A 192 13.52 -3.13 -14.87
CA LYS A 192 13.99 -1.86 -15.44
C LYS A 192 15.37 -1.49 -14.87
N LYS A 193 16.41 -2.07 -15.47
CA LYS A 193 17.74 -1.47 -15.61
C LYS A 193 17.54 -0.09 -16.26
N ARG A 194 17.30 0.96 -15.47
CA ARG A 194 17.62 2.30 -15.94
C ARG A 194 19.15 2.41 -15.91
N LEU A 195 19.77 1.96 -16.99
CA LEU A 195 20.98 2.58 -17.50
C LEU A 195 20.61 4.05 -17.76
N ALA A 196 20.81 4.87 -16.75
CA ALA A 196 20.85 6.31 -16.89
C ALA A 196 22.05 6.72 -16.03
N VAL A 197 23.08 7.12 -16.79
CA VAL A 197 24.39 7.65 -16.44
C VAL A 197 24.40 8.40 -15.10
#